data_AF-A0A060UUD1-F1
#
_entry.id   AF-A0A060UUD1-F1
#
_cell.length_a   1.000
_cell.length_b   1.000
_cell.length_c   1.000
_cell.angle_alpha   90.00
_cell.angle_beta   90.00
_cell.angle_gamma   90.00
#
_symmetry.space_group_name_H-M   'P 1'
#
loop_
_entity.id
_entity.type
_entity.pdbx_description
1 polymer ?
#
loop_
_entity_poly.entity_id
_entity_poly.type
_entity_poly.pdbx_seq_one_letter_code
_entity_poly.pdbx_strand_id
1 'polypeptide(L)'
;MTAYDEIKIGLDTPDLHQSIQIALANIPVQQGQIEASYLGRPILTRQRLKPLTTLLNEISSYGKRNSRKIDLLIFPEVSIPYAWESMIVAWARKHNIGVICGLEHRVSKKNIAYNEVLTALPYKTENHHLACVPIRRLKRIYSPEEVFLLKNNNVKIPKQNRDAYQLIRWRGVSFAIYNCYELASIEDRSLFKGKVDFIVGTEFNRDVNYFSNIVESAARDLHCYIIQVNDSRFGDSRIVSPIANRENEPASHKGW
;
A
#
# COMPACT_ATOMS: atom_id res chain seq x y z
N MET A 1 13.02 9.49 18.67
CA MET A 1 13.16 9.33 17.21
C MET A 1 12.32 8.16 16.77
N THR A 2 11.47 8.33 15.75
CA THR A 2 10.78 7.21 15.11
C THR A 2 11.82 6.27 14.49
N ALA A 3 11.77 4.99 14.81
CA ALA A 3 12.68 3.98 14.28
C ALA A 3 12.08 3.30 13.04
N TYR A 4 12.95 2.72 12.20
CA TYR A 4 12.55 1.79 11.15
C TYR A 4 13.38 0.52 11.24
N ASP A 5 12.78 -0.59 10.84
CA ASP A 5 13.47 -1.87 10.63
C ASP A 5 13.77 -2.03 9.13
N GLU A 6 14.93 -2.62 8.82
CA GLU A 6 15.30 -2.94 7.44
C GLU A 6 14.99 -4.40 7.12
N ILE A 7 14.25 -4.65 6.05
CA ILE A 7 13.87 -5.98 5.58
C ILE A 7 14.43 -6.20 4.19
N LYS A 8 15.30 -7.21 4.02
CA LYS A 8 15.92 -7.55 2.73
C LYS A 8 15.35 -8.86 2.18
N ILE A 9 14.87 -8.84 0.95
CA ILE A 9 14.19 -9.98 0.30
C ILE A 9 14.70 -10.14 -1.14
N GLY A 10 15.18 -11.35 -1.46
CA GLY A 10 15.75 -11.70 -2.76
C GLY A 10 17.27 -11.86 -2.70
N LEU A 11 17.83 -12.44 -3.76
CA LEU A 11 19.27 -12.68 -3.91
C LEU A 11 20.01 -11.37 -4.23
N ASP A 12 21.33 -11.38 -4.02
CA ASP A 12 22.23 -10.25 -4.27
C ASP A 12 22.33 -9.82 -5.74
N THR A 13 21.75 -10.58 -6.68
CA THR A 13 21.58 -10.16 -8.07
C THR A 13 20.21 -9.50 -8.25
N PRO A 14 20.12 -8.16 -8.24
CA PRO A 14 18.85 -7.47 -8.36
C PRO A 14 18.31 -7.53 -9.79
N ASP A 15 17.03 -7.84 -9.95
CA ASP A 15 16.36 -7.87 -11.26
C ASP A 15 15.32 -6.75 -11.44
N LEU A 16 15.08 -5.93 -10.41
CA LEU A 16 14.20 -4.75 -10.47
C LEU A 16 14.96 -3.41 -10.31
N HIS A 17 16.28 -3.43 -10.15
CA HIS A 17 17.06 -2.22 -9.86
C HIS A 17 16.97 -1.15 -10.96
N GLN A 18 16.88 -1.56 -12.23
CA GLN A 18 16.81 -0.61 -13.35
C GLN A 18 15.41 -0.05 -13.58
N SER A 19 14.38 -0.89 -13.44
CA SER A 19 13.00 -0.49 -13.69
C SER A 19 12.04 -1.46 -13.01
N ILE A 20 10.91 -0.94 -12.55
CA ILE A 20 9.82 -1.71 -11.98
C ILE A 20 8.50 -1.31 -12.67
N GLN A 21 7.65 -2.28 -12.99
CA GLN A 21 6.31 -2.02 -13.51
C GLN A 21 5.27 -2.17 -12.40
N ILE A 22 4.54 -1.08 -12.11
CA ILE A 22 3.62 -1.02 -10.99
C ILE A 22 2.19 -0.85 -11.51
N ALA A 23 1.28 -1.69 -11.03
CA ALA A 23 -0.15 -1.59 -11.28
C ALA A 23 -0.88 -1.07 -10.03
N LEU A 24 -1.76 -0.09 -10.22
CA LEU A 24 -2.61 0.45 -9.17
C LEU A 24 -4.01 -0.15 -9.30
N ALA A 25 -4.51 -0.80 -8.26
CA ALA A 25 -5.82 -1.43 -8.30
C ALA A 25 -6.92 -0.37 -8.16
N ASN A 26 -7.67 -0.18 -9.25
CA ASN A 26 -8.82 0.71 -9.27
C ASN A 26 -10.08 -0.04 -8.83
N ILE A 27 -10.29 -0.18 -7.51
CA ILE A 27 -11.42 -0.93 -6.94
C ILE A 27 -12.23 -0.09 -5.95
N PRO A 28 -13.57 -0.30 -5.89
CA PRO A 28 -14.41 0.36 -4.90
C PRO A 28 -14.30 -0.32 -3.53
N VAL A 29 -13.96 0.43 -2.50
CA VAL A 29 -13.87 -0.01 -1.11
C VAL A 29 -15.18 0.29 -0.38
N GLN A 30 -16.06 -0.68 -0.25
CA GLN A 30 -17.42 -0.41 0.26
C GLN A 30 -17.45 -0.22 1.78
N GLN A 31 -18.09 0.86 2.24
CA GLN A 31 -18.22 1.17 3.68
C GLN A 31 -18.83 0.02 4.48
N GLY A 32 -19.89 -0.62 3.95
CA GLY A 32 -20.54 -1.76 4.60
C GLY A 32 -19.64 -3.00 4.72
N GLN A 33 -18.62 -3.15 3.86
CA GLN A 33 -17.64 -4.24 3.97
C GLN A 33 -16.64 -3.94 5.10
N ILE A 34 -16.16 -2.69 5.19
CA ILE A 34 -15.32 -2.20 6.29
C ILE A 34 -16.05 -2.38 7.63
N GLU A 35 -17.31 -1.95 7.69
CA GLU A 35 -18.16 -2.06 8.88
C GLU A 35 -18.36 -3.50 9.32
N ALA A 36 -18.75 -4.38 8.40
CA ALA A 36 -18.90 -5.78 8.70
C ALA A 36 -17.60 -6.39 9.26
N SER A 37 -16.44 -5.99 8.73
CA SER A 37 -15.13 -6.45 9.20
C SER A 37 -14.75 -5.95 10.59
N TYR A 38 -14.89 -4.66 10.91
CA TYR A 38 -14.62 -4.17 12.28
C TYR A 38 -15.66 -4.61 13.30
N LEU A 39 -16.83 -5.09 12.87
CA LEU A 39 -17.83 -5.79 13.71
C LEU A 39 -17.56 -7.30 13.82
N GLY A 40 -16.45 -7.79 13.26
CA GLY A 40 -16.01 -9.18 13.36
C GLY A 40 -16.74 -10.16 12.42
N ARG A 41 -17.45 -9.66 11.41
CA ARG A 41 -18.23 -10.43 10.44
C ARG A 41 -17.84 -10.06 9.00
N PRO A 42 -16.58 -10.29 8.58
CA PRO A 42 -16.13 -9.92 7.25
C PRO A 42 -17.00 -10.56 6.15
N ILE A 43 -17.35 -9.80 5.12
CA ILE A 43 -18.14 -10.30 4.00
C ILE A 43 -17.23 -11.10 3.08
N LEU A 44 -17.40 -12.43 3.02
CA LEU A 44 -16.55 -13.35 2.26
C LEU A 44 -17.31 -14.09 1.13
N THR A 45 -18.34 -13.45 0.55
CA THR A 45 -19.20 -14.09 -0.45
C THR A 45 -18.48 -14.29 -1.79
N ARG A 46 -18.96 -15.27 -2.58
CA ARG A 46 -18.48 -15.48 -3.96
C ARG A 46 -18.69 -14.24 -4.84
N GLN A 47 -19.79 -13.50 -4.65
CA GLN A 47 -20.03 -12.27 -5.42
C GLN A 47 -18.95 -11.22 -5.15
N ARG A 48 -18.49 -11.10 -3.90
CA ARG A 48 -17.41 -10.19 -3.54
C ARG A 48 -16.05 -10.66 -4.04
N LEU A 49 -15.80 -11.97 -3.99
CA LEU A 49 -14.53 -12.56 -4.43
C LEU A 49 -14.34 -12.45 -5.95
N LYS A 50 -15.42 -12.58 -6.73
CA LYS A 50 -15.36 -12.63 -8.20
C LYS A 50 -14.64 -11.43 -8.82
N PRO A 51 -15.01 -10.15 -8.57
CA PRO A 51 -14.28 -9.00 -9.11
C PRO A 51 -12.79 -8.99 -8.78
N LEU A 52 -12.42 -9.33 -7.53
CA LEU A 52 -11.02 -9.42 -7.12
C LEU A 52 -10.28 -10.49 -7.93
N THR A 53 -10.83 -11.69 -8.05
CA THR A 53 -10.20 -12.77 -8.83
C THR A 53 -10.12 -12.43 -10.32
N THR A 54 -11.11 -11.73 -10.88
CA THR A 54 -11.07 -11.24 -12.26
C THR A 54 -9.90 -10.29 -12.45
N LEU A 55 -9.75 -9.28 -11.57
CA LEU A 55 -8.63 -8.33 -11.62
C LEU A 55 -7.29 -9.06 -11.51
N LEU A 56 -7.13 -9.97 -10.54
CA LEU A 56 -5.91 -10.74 -10.36
C LEU A 56 -5.58 -11.58 -11.62
N ASN A 57 -6.59 -12.17 -12.27
CA ASN A 57 -6.38 -12.91 -13.52
C ASN A 57 -5.92 -11.97 -14.65
N GLU A 58 -6.54 -10.80 -14.80
CA GLU A 58 -6.15 -9.80 -15.80
C GLU A 58 -4.69 -9.37 -15.60
N ILE A 59 -4.30 -9.00 -14.38
CA ILE A 59 -2.93 -8.62 -14.02
C ILE A 59 -1.94 -9.74 -14.35
N SER A 60 -2.25 -10.98 -13.96
CA SER A 60 -1.37 -12.12 -14.25
C SER A 60 -1.22 -12.43 -15.74
N SER A 61 -2.21 -12.05 -16.55
CA SER A 61 -2.20 -12.24 -18.00
C SER A 61 -1.56 -11.08 -18.76
N TYR A 62 -1.37 -9.92 -18.11
CA TYR A 62 -0.87 -8.70 -18.75
C TYR A 62 0.48 -8.92 -19.43
N GLY A 63 1.43 -9.55 -18.74
CA GLY A 63 2.77 -9.82 -19.30
C GLY A 63 2.81 -10.84 -20.43
N LYS A 64 1.73 -11.62 -20.66
CA LYS A 64 1.62 -12.49 -21.84
C LYS A 64 1.16 -11.72 -23.08
N ARG A 65 0.45 -10.60 -22.88
CA ARG A 65 -0.11 -9.76 -23.95
C ARG A 65 0.76 -8.55 -24.28
N ASN A 66 1.69 -8.20 -23.39
CA ASN A 66 2.56 -7.03 -23.48
C ASN A 66 4.02 -7.44 -23.37
N SER A 67 4.93 -6.61 -23.88
CA SER A 67 6.39 -6.84 -23.79
C SER A 67 6.96 -6.72 -22.38
N ARG A 68 6.18 -6.18 -21.42
CA ARG A 68 6.57 -6.04 -20.01
C ARG A 68 5.56 -6.70 -19.09
N LYS A 69 6.06 -7.41 -18.08
CA LYS A 69 5.27 -7.97 -16.98
C LYS A 69 5.04 -6.91 -15.90
N ILE A 70 3.97 -7.08 -15.13
CA ILE A 70 3.75 -6.29 -13.92
C ILE A 70 4.60 -6.90 -12.80
N ASP A 71 5.30 -6.07 -12.05
CA ASP A 71 6.15 -6.50 -10.94
C ASP A 71 5.46 -6.31 -9.59
N LEU A 72 4.73 -5.20 -9.40
CA LEU A 72 4.08 -4.86 -8.14
C LEU A 72 2.63 -4.41 -8.38
N LEU A 73 1.68 -4.98 -7.63
CA LEU A 73 0.28 -4.59 -7.61
C LEU A 73 -0.06 -3.97 -6.25
N ILE A 74 -0.67 -2.79 -6.25
CA ILE A 74 -0.97 -2.05 -5.04
C ILE A 74 -2.48 -1.82 -4.93
N PHE A 75 -3.06 -2.10 -3.77
CA PHE A 75 -4.47 -1.89 -3.47
C PHE A 75 -4.68 -0.76 -2.44
N PRO A 76 -5.88 -0.15 -2.41
CA PRO A 76 -6.25 0.85 -1.41
C PRO A 76 -6.20 0.32 0.04
N GLU A 77 -6.28 1.24 1.00
CA GLU A 77 -6.47 0.91 2.42
C GLU A 77 -7.80 0.14 2.63
N VAL A 78 -7.84 -0.76 3.62
CA VAL A 78 -9.04 -1.51 4.05
C VAL A 78 -9.86 -2.13 2.91
N SER A 79 -9.19 -2.58 1.85
CA SER A 79 -9.83 -3.01 0.61
C SER A 79 -9.99 -4.52 0.48
N ILE A 80 -9.12 -5.29 1.16
CA ILE A 80 -9.08 -6.76 1.08
C ILE A 80 -9.44 -7.36 2.44
N PRO A 81 -10.42 -8.28 2.54
CA PRO A 81 -10.68 -9.02 3.77
C PRO A 81 -9.42 -9.70 4.30
N TYR A 82 -9.14 -9.56 5.60
CA TYR A 82 -7.99 -10.22 6.23
C TYR A 82 -8.02 -11.76 6.05
N ALA A 83 -9.21 -12.35 5.91
CA ALA A 83 -9.38 -13.78 5.67
C ALA A 83 -8.87 -14.25 4.29
N TRP A 84 -8.67 -13.33 3.33
CA TRP A 84 -8.14 -13.63 1.99
C TRP A 84 -6.62 -13.46 1.87
N GLU A 85 -5.93 -13.10 2.97
CA GLU A 85 -4.47 -12.94 3.00
C GLU A 85 -3.72 -14.13 2.40
N SER A 86 -4.05 -15.36 2.81
CA SER A 86 -3.36 -16.57 2.31
C SER A 86 -3.53 -16.78 0.81
N MET A 87 -4.71 -16.45 0.28
CA MET A 87 -5.00 -16.48 -1.17
C MET A 87 -4.15 -15.44 -1.90
N ILE A 88 -4.05 -14.22 -1.38
CA ILE A 88 -3.23 -13.15 -1.97
C ILE A 88 -1.75 -13.55 -1.98
N VAL A 89 -1.22 -14.06 -0.87
CA VAL A 89 0.17 -14.51 -0.77
C VAL A 89 0.46 -15.66 -1.73
N ALA A 90 -0.46 -16.63 -1.82
CA ALA A 90 -0.32 -17.74 -2.76
C ALA A 90 -0.34 -17.27 -4.21
N TRP A 91 -1.19 -16.30 -4.55
CA TRP A 91 -1.26 -15.69 -5.88
C TRP A 91 0.03 -14.91 -6.20
N ALA A 92 0.50 -14.06 -5.29
CA ALA A 92 1.73 -13.29 -5.43
C ALA A 92 2.95 -14.20 -5.72
N ARG A 93 3.07 -15.29 -4.95
CA ARG A 93 4.09 -16.32 -5.15
C ARG A 93 4.00 -16.98 -6.53
N LYS A 94 2.80 -17.44 -6.89
CA LYS A 94 2.56 -18.18 -8.14
C LYS A 94 2.89 -17.36 -9.38
N HIS A 95 2.58 -16.06 -9.36
CA HIS A 95 2.75 -15.18 -10.50
C HIS A 95 4.06 -14.39 -10.46
N ASN A 96 4.81 -14.49 -9.34
CA ASN A 96 6.02 -13.71 -9.09
C ASN A 96 5.78 -12.18 -9.22
N ILE A 97 4.63 -11.73 -8.72
CA ILE A 97 4.18 -10.34 -8.66
C ILE A 97 4.03 -9.96 -7.19
N GLY A 98 4.71 -8.89 -6.75
CA GLY A 98 4.54 -8.33 -5.42
C GLY A 98 3.14 -7.77 -5.23
N VAL A 99 2.60 -7.88 -4.03
CA VAL A 99 1.30 -7.29 -3.68
C VAL A 99 1.42 -6.45 -2.42
N ILE A 100 0.93 -5.22 -2.46
CA ILE A 100 0.71 -4.38 -1.28
C ILE A 100 -0.79 -4.14 -1.19
N CYS A 101 -1.43 -4.48 -0.07
CA CYS A 101 -2.85 -4.19 0.12
C CYS A 101 -3.20 -3.84 1.56
N GLY A 102 -4.10 -2.87 1.71
CA GLY A 102 -4.75 -2.62 2.99
C GLY A 102 -5.73 -3.74 3.31
N LEU A 103 -5.51 -4.41 4.44
CA LEU A 103 -6.45 -5.39 4.96
C LEU A 103 -7.59 -4.67 5.69
N GLU A 104 -8.81 -5.16 5.51
CA GLU A 104 -9.93 -4.78 6.37
C GLU A 104 -9.64 -5.11 7.83
N HIS A 105 -10.26 -4.37 8.75
CA HIS A 105 -10.02 -4.53 10.18
C HIS A 105 -10.19 -5.97 10.64
N ARG A 106 -9.14 -6.49 11.28
CA ARG A 106 -9.19 -7.77 12.00
C ARG A 106 -9.49 -7.50 13.46
N VAL A 107 -10.56 -8.09 13.98
CA VAL A 107 -10.97 -7.88 15.38
C VAL A 107 -10.46 -9.01 16.26
N SER A 108 -9.74 -8.69 17.34
CA SER A 108 -9.36 -9.69 18.34
C SER A 108 -10.46 -10.01 19.34
N LYS A 109 -10.27 -11.11 20.09
CA LYS A 109 -11.12 -11.48 21.23
C LYS A 109 -11.31 -10.37 22.29
N LYS A 110 -10.40 -9.39 22.36
CA LYS A 110 -10.49 -8.23 23.27
C LYS A 110 -11.26 -7.04 22.68
N ASN A 111 -11.94 -7.25 21.55
CA ASN A 111 -12.64 -6.24 20.75
C ASN A 111 -11.74 -5.09 20.27
N ILE A 112 -10.49 -5.42 19.89
CA ILE A 112 -9.55 -4.47 19.31
C ILE A 112 -9.50 -4.70 17.80
N ALA A 113 -9.80 -3.66 17.02
CA ALA A 113 -9.70 -3.66 15.56
C ALA A 113 -8.30 -3.27 15.10
N TYR A 114 -7.63 -4.17 14.38
CA TYR A 114 -6.32 -3.92 13.78
C TYR A 114 -6.49 -3.55 12.31
N ASN A 115 -6.06 -2.34 11.94
CA ASN A 115 -5.90 -1.90 10.56
C ASN A 115 -4.48 -2.20 10.10
N GLU A 116 -4.32 -3.17 9.20
CA GLU A 116 -3.02 -3.72 8.82
C GLU A 116 -2.80 -3.58 7.31
N VAL A 117 -1.57 -3.29 6.90
CA VAL A 117 -1.16 -3.44 5.50
C VAL A 117 -0.42 -4.76 5.34
N LEU A 118 -0.81 -5.54 4.33
CA LEU A 118 -0.11 -6.73 3.90
C LEU A 118 0.82 -6.38 2.73
N THR A 119 2.06 -6.83 2.84
CA THR A 119 3.06 -6.78 1.77
C THR A 119 3.53 -8.20 1.47
N ALA A 120 3.08 -8.77 0.36
CA ALA A 120 3.44 -10.11 -0.09
C ALA A 120 4.48 -10.01 -1.20
N LEU A 121 5.73 -10.35 -0.90
CA LEU A 121 6.87 -10.12 -1.79
C LEU A 121 7.47 -11.45 -2.27
N PRO A 122 7.24 -11.84 -3.53
CA PRO A 122 7.81 -13.05 -4.09
C PRO A 122 9.28 -12.86 -4.45
N TYR A 123 10.05 -13.93 -4.31
CA TYR A 123 11.46 -13.96 -4.68
C TYR A 123 11.88 -15.38 -5.07
N LYS A 124 13.01 -15.47 -5.79
CA LYS A 124 13.64 -16.75 -6.07
C LYS A 124 14.65 -17.07 -4.97
N THR A 125 14.58 -18.29 -4.44
CA THR A 125 15.63 -18.82 -3.55
C THR A 125 16.89 -19.17 -4.35
N GLU A 126 17.98 -19.48 -3.64
CA GLU A 126 19.23 -19.96 -4.25
C GLU A 126 19.00 -21.19 -5.15
N ASN A 127 18.11 -22.09 -4.74
CA ASN A 127 17.71 -23.28 -5.51
C ASN A 127 16.69 -22.98 -6.63
N HIS A 128 16.53 -21.72 -7.02
CA HIS A 128 15.58 -21.25 -8.04
C HIS A 128 14.10 -21.53 -7.75
N HIS A 129 13.73 -21.87 -6.51
CA HIS A 129 12.33 -22.04 -6.13
C HIS A 129 11.66 -20.68 -5.89
N LEU A 130 10.40 -20.53 -6.31
CA LEU A 130 9.61 -19.34 -6.03
C LEU A 130 9.03 -19.40 -4.62
N ALA A 131 9.50 -18.50 -3.77
CA ALA A 131 9.02 -18.25 -2.42
C ALA A 131 8.32 -16.88 -2.34
N CYS A 132 7.65 -16.60 -1.24
CA CYS A 132 7.03 -15.30 -0.98
C CYS A 132 7.06 -14.99 0.51
N VAL A 133 7.50 -13.79 0.86
CA VAL A 133 7.49 -13.29 2.24
C VAL A 133 6.24 -12.46 2.46
N PRO A 134 5.30 -12.88 3.32
CA PRO A 134 4.22 -12.02 3.78
C PRO A 134 4.69 -11.18 4.97
N ILE A 135 4.57 -9.86 4.85
CA ILE A 135 4.83 -8.90 5.92
C ILE A 135 3.51 -8.22 6.26
N ARG A 136 3.09 -8.30 7.52
CA ARG A 136 1.97 -7.51 8.04
C ARG A 136 2.51 -6.39 8.90
N ARG A 137 2.04 -5.17 8.63
CA ARG A 137 2.34 -4.01 9.46
C ARG A 137 1.05 -3.38 9.96
N LEU A 138 0.95 -3.20 11.28
CA LEU A 138 -0.14 -2.47 11.90
C LEU A 138 0.02 -0.97 11.65
N LYS A 139 -1.07 -0.30 11.28
CA LYS A 139 -1.15 1.16 11.17
C LYS A 139 -0.74 1.80 12.50
N ARG A 140 0.12 2.81 12.42
CA ARG A 140 0.69 3.53 13.56
C ARG A 140 -0.22 4.64 14.04
N ILE A 141 -0.77 5.41 13.10
CA ILE A 141 -1.61 6.57 13.38
C ILE A 141 -2.97 6.36 12.72
N TYR A 142 -3.99 6.13 13.55
CA TYR A 142 -5.38 6.03 13.11
C TYR A 142 -5.92 7.45 12.89
N SER A 143 -6.72 7.66 11.83
CA SER A 143 -7.29 8.97 11.55
C SER A 143 -8.35 9.34 12.60
N PRO A 144 -8.61 10.65 12.85
CA PRO A 144 -9.67 11.06 13.77
C PRO A 144 -11.03 10.44 13.44
N GLU A 145 -11.38 10.35 12.15
CA GLU A 145 -12.62 9.74 11.67
C GLU A 145 -12.65 8.23 11.96
N GLU A 146 -11.57 7.52 11.69
CA GLU A 146 -11.47 6.07 11.98
C GLU A 146 -11.60 5.79 13.48
N VAL A 147 -10.93 6.59 14.32
CA VAL A 147 -11.03 6.49 15.79
C VAL A 147 -12.47 6.76 16.25
N PHE A 148 -13.12 7.78 15.69
CA PHE A 148 -14.50 8.12 16.02
C PHE A 148 -15.45 6.97 15.67
N LEU A 149 -15.37 6.45 14.43
CA LEU A 149 -16.21 5.35 13.94
C LEU A 149 -16.06 4.08 14.79
N LEU A 150 -14.83 3.66 15.07
CA LEU A 150 -14.57 2.45 15.86
C LEU A 150 -15.10 2.60 17.29
N LYS A 151 -14.80 3.72 17.95
CA LYS A 151 -15.27 3.97 19.33
C LYS A 151 -16.79 4.04 19.43
N ASN A 152 -17.46 4.68 18.47
CA ASN A 152 -18.92 4.79 18.46
C ASN A 152 -19.61 3.42 18.28
N ASN A 153 -18.91 2.45 17.67
CA ASN A 153 -19.34 1.07 17.54
C ASN A 153 -18.84 0.16 18.68
N ASN A 154 -18.37 0.74 19.80
CA ASN A 154 -17.79 0.04 20.96
C ASN A 154 -16.56 -0.82 20.64
N VAL A 155 -15.89 -0.56 19.51
CA VAL A 155 -14.66 -1.24 19.08
C VAL A 155 -13.45 -0.44 19.54
N LYS A 156 -12.48 -1.13 20.13
CA LYS A 156 -11.24 -0.52 20.63
C LYS A 156 -10.22 -0.43 19.51
N ILE A 157 -9.39 0.61 19.59
CA ILE A 157 -8.17 0.71 18.80
C ILE A 157 -6.99 0.12 19.58
N PRO A 158 -5.92 -0.34 18.91
CA PRO A 158 -4.69 -0.74 19.57
C PRO A 158 -4.15 0.42 20.41
N LYS A 159 -3.59 0.12 21.59
CA LYS A 159 -2.82 1.12 22.34
C LYS A 159 -1.61 1.51 21.48
N GLN A 160 -1.24 2.81 21.52
CA GLN A 160 -0.20 3.44 20.67
C GLN A 160 0.78 2.41 20.08
N ASN A 161 0.64 2.16 18.77
CA ASN A 161 1.53 1.25 18.10
C ASN A 161 2.93 1.88 18.06
N ARG A 162 3.91 1.16 18.62
CA ARG A 162 5.32 1.56 18.64
C ARG A 162 6.16 0.76 17.65
N ASP A 163 5.52 -0.09 16.85
CA ASP A 163 6.20 -0.82 15.78
C ASP A 163 6.94 0.16 14.88
N ALA A 164 8.16 -0.22 14.53
CA ALA A 164 8.99 0.54 13.62
C ALA A 164 8.35 0.56 12.22
N TYR A 165 8.56 1.64 11.48
CA TYR A 165 8.28 1.59 10.04
C TYR A 165 9.24 0.60 9.36
N GLN A 166 8.99 0.24 8.11
CA GLN A 166 9.78 -0.75 7.40
C GLN A 166 10.46 -0.12 6.18
N LEU A 167 11.79 -0.19 6.13
CA LEU A 167 12.57 -0.02 4.91
C LEU A 167 12.67 -1.37 4.23
N ILE A 168 11.94 -1.56 3.13
CA ILE A 168 11.90 -2.81 2.41
C ILE A 168 12.86 -2.73 1.23
N ARG A 169 13.82 -3.64 1.16
CA ARG A 169 14.67 -3.89 -0.01
C ARG A 169 14.27 -5.19 -0.67
N TRP A 170 13.70 -5.10 -1.85
CA TRP A 170 13.14 -6.23 -2.56
C TRP A 170 13.66 -6.28 -3.99
N ARG A 171 14.44 -7.32 -4.32
CA ARG A 171 14.90 -7.56 -5.70
C ARG A 171 15.60 -6.36 -6.37
N GLY A 172 16.23 -5.49 -5.57
CA GLY A 172 16.95 -4.30 -6.02
C GLY A 172 16.22 -2.98 -5.92
N VAL A 173 14.91 -2.97 -5.61
CA VAL A 173 14.17 -1.74 -5.27
C VAL A 173 14.06 -1.58 -3.76
N SER A 174 14.09 -0.34 -3.30
CA SER A 174 13.97 0.06 -1.90
C SER A 174 12.72 0.92 -1.73
N PHE A 175 11.83 0.55 -0.82
CA PHE A 175 10.60 1.31 -0.60
C PHE A 175 10.10 1.24 0.83
N ALA A 176 9.19 2.16 1.17
CA ALA A 176 8.47 2.19 2.43
C ALA A 176 6.97 2.33 2.18
N ILE A 177 6.16 2.03 3.20
CA ILE A 177 4.70 2.03 3.09
C ILE A 177 4.09 2.83 4.23
N TYR A 178 3.33 3.86 3.86
CA TYR A 178 2.44 4.59 4.75
C TYR A 178 0.99 4.23 4.48
N ASN A 179 0.25 4.00 5.57
CA ASN A 179 -1.16 3.68 5.52
C ASN A 179 -1.96 4.96 5.79
N CYS A 180 -2.46 5.56 4.71
CA CYS A 180 -3.36 6.70 4.70
C CYS A 180 -2.84 7.86 5.55
N TYR A 181 -3.50 8.14 6.68
CA TYR A 181 -3.23 9.28 7.57
C TYR A 181 -1.78 9.38 8.07
N GLU A 182 -0.99 8.29 8.02
CA GLU A 182 0.44 8.35 8.29
C GLU A 182 1.21 9.27 7.32
N LEU A 183 0.74 9.44 6.08
CA LEU A 183 1.32 10.39 5.12
C LEU A 183 1.18 11.85 5.56
N ALA A 184 0.20 12.19 6.40
CA ALA A 184 0.04 13.55 6.90
C ALA A 184 1.18 13.98 7.82
N SER A 185 1.86 13.02 8.46
CA SER A 185 2.98 13.26 9.36
C SER A 185 4.25 13.60 8.58
N ILE A 186 4.72 14.85 8.69
CA ILE A 186 6.00 15.29 8.11
C ILE A 186 7.15 14.51 8.75
N GLU A 187 7.11 14.34 10.08
CA GLU A 187 8.14 13.62 10.84
C GLU A 187 8.29 12.19 10.34
N ASP A 188 7.18 11.47 10.17
CA ASP A 188 7.23 10.09 9.70
C ASP A 188 7.72 10.04 8.26
N ARG A 189 7.13 10.82 7.34
CA ARG A 189 7.58 10.91 5.95
C ARG A 189 9.08 11.15 5.82
N SER A 190 9.65 12.06 6.62
CA SER A 190 11.07 12.41 6.60
C SER A 190 12.01 11.24 6.91
N LEU A 191 11.53 10.19 7.57
CA LEU A 191 12.32 9.04 8.01
C LEU A 191 13.08 8.35 6.86
N PHE A 192 12.49 8.34 5.66
CA PHE A 192 13.04 7.66 4.49
C PHE A 192 13.61 8.60 3.42
N LYS A 193 13.78 9.89 3.73
CA LYS A 193 14.40 10.86 2.80
C LYS A 193 15.74 10.34 2.28
N GLY A 194 15.86 10.21 0.95
CA GLY A 194 17.07 9.73 0.27
C GLY A 194 17.45 8.26 0.55
N LYS A 195 16.56 7.46 1.14
CA LYS A 195 16.82 6.03 1.47
C LYS A 195 16.05 5.04 0.62
N VAL A 196 15.01 5.50 -0.07
CA VAL A 196 14.07 4.69 -0.84
C VAL A 196 13.94 5.22 -2.26
N ASP A 197 13.68 4.32 -3.20
CA ASP A 197 13.33 4.64 -4.58
C ASP A 197 11.90 5.16 -4.66
N PHE A 198 10.99 4.60 -3.85
CA PHE A 198 9.60 5.05 -3.76
C PHE A 198 8.96 4.82 -2.39
N ILE A 199 7.87 5.55 -2.13
CA ILE A 199 6.99 5.39 -0.98
C ILE A 199 5.58 5.09 -1.47
N VAL A 200 4.94 4.09 -0.87
CA VAL A 200 3.55 3.72 -1.18
C VAL A 200 2.62 4.27 -0.10
N GLY A 201 1.63 5.04 -0.53
CA GLY A 201 0.45 5.44 0.23
C GLY A 201 -0.74 4.60 -0.14
N THR A 202 -1.19 3.71 0.75
CA THR A 202 -2.49 3.05 0.61
C THR A 202 -3.54 3.88 1.33
N GLU A 203 -4.59 4.30 0.63
CA GLU A 203 -5.54 5.29 1.13
C GLU A 203 -6.98 4.80 1.04
N PHE A 204 -7.80 5.29 1.96
CA PHE A 204 -9.26 5.27 1.90
C PHE A 204 -9.72 6.63 2.41
N ASN A 205 -9.59 7.65 1.57
CA ASN A 205 -9.82 9.03 2.00
C ASN A 205 -10.59 9.86 0.96
N ARG A 206 -11.57 10.64 1.45
CA ARG A 206 -12.43 11.50 0.63
C ARG A 206 -11.81 12.85 0.29
N ASP A 207 -10.92 13.35 1.15
CA ASP A 207 -10.21 14.61 0.96
C ASP A 207 -9.01 14.41 0.02
N VAL A 208 -9.33 14.28 -1.26
CA VAL A 208 -8.37 14.05 -2.34
C VAL A 208 -7.37 15.20 -2.47
N ASN A 209 -7.84 16.45 -2.35
CA ASN A 209 -6.98 17.62 -2.53
C ASN A 209 -5.90 17.70 -1.45
N TYR A 210 -6.25 17.40 -0.19
CA TYR A 210 -5.28 17.38 0.91
C TYR A 210 -4.15 16.38 0.67
N PHE A 211 -4.48 15.14 0.31
CA PHE A 211 -3.48 14.10 0.06
C PHE A 211 -2.69 14.36 -1.23
N SER A 212 -3.32 14.83 -2.30
CA SER A 212 -2.66 15.26 -3.54
C SER A 212 -1.54 16.26 -3.26
N ASN A 213 -1.79 17.30 -2.47
CA ASN A 213 -0.78 18.29 -2.11
C ASN A 213 0.37 17.68 -1.28
N ILE A 214 0.05 16.76 -0.36
CA ILE A 214 1.03 16.06 0.47
C ILE A 214 1.95 15.20 -0.39
N VAL A 215 1.41 14.41 -1.31
CA VAL A 215 2.21 13.49 -2.14
C VAL A 215 3.07 14.25 -3.16
N GLU A 216 2.57 15.37 -3.69
CA GLU A 216 3.33 16.25 -4.58
C GLU A 216 4.51 16.92 -3.88
N SER A 217 4.33 17.42 -2.66
CA SER A 217 5.43 17.95 -1.85
C SER A 217 6.40 16.82 -1.47
N ALA A 218 5.88 15.69 -0.98
CA ALA A 218 6.67 14.57 -0.50
C ALA A 218 7.65 14.02 -1.55
N ALA A 219 7.22 13.90 -2.81
CA ALA A 219 8.09 13.39 -3.86
C ALA A 219 9.37 14.24 -3.99
N ARG A 220 9.20 15.57 -3.99
CA ARG A 220 10.30 16.54 -4.09
C ARG A 220 11.12 16.61 -2.80
N ASP A 221 10.46 16.66 -1.64
CA ASP A 221 11.12 16.82 -0.34
C ASP A 221 11.94 15.60 0.08
N LEU A 222 11.46 14.40 -0.28
CA LEU A 222 12.04 13.12 0.13
C LEU A 222 12.95 12.51 -0.94
N HIS A 223 12.96 13.07 -2.15
CA HIS A 223 13.79 12.68 -3.29
C HIS A 223 13.49 11.24 -3.76
N CYS A 224 12.21 10.87 -3.81
CA CYS A 224 11.76 9.54 -4.24
C CYS A 224 10.40 9.63 -4.93
N TYR A 225 9.99 8.58 -5.63
CA TYR A 225 8.62 8.51 -6.16
C TYR A 225 7.61 8.34 -5.02
N ILE A 226 6.43 8.96 -5.16
CA ILE A 226 5.30 8.69 -4.26
C ILE A 226 4.20 8.02 -5.07
N ILE A 227 3.75 6.86 -4.59
CA ILE A 227 2.70 6.07 -5.22
C ILE A 227 1.48 6.11 -4.32
N GLN A 228 0.43 6.79 -4.77
CA GLN A 228 -0.83 6.92 -4.05
C GLN A 228 -1.86 5.98 -4.66
N VAL A 229 -2.49 5.14 -3.84
CA VAL A 229 -3.60 4.27 -4.27
C VAL A 229 -4.78 4.44 -3.32
N ASN A 230 -5.88 4.97 -3.85
CA ASN A 230 -7.08 5.30 -3.10
C ASN A 230 -8.31 4.57 -3.68
N ASP A 231 -9.40 4.56 -2.93
CA ASP A 231 -10.69 4.03 -3.35
C ASP A 231 -11.14 4.61 -4.70
N SER A 232 -11.58 3.76 -5.63
CA SER A 232 -11.97 4.18 -6.98
C SER A 232 -13.13 5.17 -7.01
N ARG A 233 -13.93 5.25 -5.94
CA ARG A 233 -15.08 6.17 -5.85
C ARG A 233 -14.66 7.58 -5.42
N PHE A 234 -13.54 7.72 -4.71
CA PHE A 234 -12.94 9.01 -4.39
C PHE A 234 -11.92 9.41 -5.46
N GLY A 235 -11.26 8.43 -6.07
CA GLY A 235 -10.33 8.60 -7.17
C GLY A 235 -8.93 8.96 -6.69
N ASP A 236 -8.15 9.54 -7.60
CA ASP A 236 -6.81 10.05 -7.33
C ASP A 236 -5.71 9.03 -7.00
N SER A 237 -5.81 7.83 -7.56
CA SER A 237 -4.64 6.93 -7.59
C SER A 237 -3.63 7.45 -8.62
N ARG A 238 -2.39 7.71 -8.21
CA ARG A 238 -1.35 8.33 -9.05
C ARG A 238 0.07 7.94 -8.64
N ILE A 239 1.02 8.17 -9.54
CA ILE A 239 2.45 8.07 -9.27
C ILE A 239 3.06 9.46 -9.50
N VAL A 240 3.71 10.00 -8.47
CA VAL A 240 4.38 11.31 -8.51
C VAL A 240 5.88 11.10 -8.57
N SER A 241 6.53 11.73 -9.55
CA SER A 241 7.98 11.75 -9.71
C SER A 241 8.62 12.84 -8.84
N PRO A 242 9.82 12.59 -8.26
CA PRO A 242 10.58 13.63 -7.56
C PRO A 242 11.12 14.73 -8.50
N ILE A 243 11.19 14.44 -9.81
CA ILE A 243 11.70 15.36 -10.83
C ILE A 243 10.53 16.15 -11.42
N ALA A 244 10.73 17.45 -11.63
CA ALA A 244 9.74 18.31 -12.29
C ALA A 244 9.48 17.82 -13.74
N ASN A 245 8.23 17.46 -14.03
CA ASN A 245 7.75 17.47 -15.40
C ASN A 245 7.44 18.92 -15.77
N ARG A 246 8.24 19.51 -16.67
CA ARG A 246 8.08 20.89 -17.18
C ARG A 246 6.69 21.17 -17.77
N GLU A 247 5.89 20.14 -18.05
CA GLU A 247 4.55 20.26 -18.63
C GLU A 247 3.46 20.65 -17.60
N ASN A 248 3.73 20.57 -16.29
CA ASN A 248 2.77 20.90 -15.23
C ASN A 248 3.17 22.12 -14.38
N GLU A 249 4.13 22.94 -14.84
CA GLU A 249 4.44 24.20 -14.16
C GLU A 249 3.39 25.26 -14.53
N PRO A 250 2.57 25.77 -13.57
CA PRO A 250 1.82 26.99 -13.84
C PRO A 250 2.83 28.11 -14.14
N ALA A 251 2.57 28.88 -15.20
CA ALA A 251 3.42 29.98 -15.61
C ALA A 251 3.71 30.91 -14.41
N SER A 252 4.96 30.91 -13.94
CA SER A 252 5.41 31.88 -12.95
C SER A 252 5.81 33.15 -13.68
N HIS A 253 5.10 34.26 -13.43
CA HIS A 253 5.62 35.57 -13.79
C HIS A 253 6.86 35.84 -12.94
N LYS A 254 8.04 35.89 -13.59
CA LYS A 254 9.19 36.61 -13.03
C LYS A 254 8.87 38.09 -13.12
N GLY A 255 8.21 38.62 -12.09
CA GLY A 255 8.13 40.06 -11.85
C GLY A 255 9.52 40.58 -11.51
N TRP A 256 9.84 41.75 -12.05
CA TRP A 256 11.04 42.54 -11.75
C TRP A 256 10.99 43.10 -10.34
#